data_AF-A0AAW0ASK0-F1
#
_entry.id   AF-A0AAW0ASK0-F1
#
_cell.length_a   1.000
_cell.length_b   1.000
_cell.length_c   1.000
_cell.angle_alpha   90.00
_cell.angle_beta   90.00
_cell.angle_gamma   90.00
#
_symmetry.space_group_name_H-M   'P 1'
#
loop_
_entity.id
_entity.type
_entity.pdbx_description
1 polymer ?
#
loop_
_entity_poly.entity_id
_entity_poly.type
_entity_poly.pdbx_seq_one_letter_code
_entity_poly.pdbx_strand_id
1 'polypeptide(L)'
;ERNQLNLARIEHGQDTRTTVMIKNIPNRISDKELMAHIDNVCPRKIDFLYLRMDFRTGRNAGYAFVNFITVQDLMHFAKAKLGEKWNMVLSEKVLQMSYADYQSIYSAFIEFFHWSHRCIMDKQLSWQPKIFYSDGPKQGLPEPFPEPTRLRAYPGRK
;
A
#
# COMPACT_ATOMS: atom_id res chain seq x y z
N GLU A 1 14.49 8.54 -14.32
CA GLU A 1 13.62 7.61 -13.56
C GLU A 1 13.13 8.26 -12.27
N ARG A 2 12.00 8.98 -12.30
CA ARG A 2 11.56 9.84 -11.17
C ARG A 2 11.01 9.06 -9.95
N ASN A 3 10.60 7.82 -10.16
CA ASN A 3 9.90 6.99 -9.18
C ASN A 3 10.74 5.81 -8.67
N GLN A 4 12.02 5.75 -9.01
CA GLN A 4 12.89 4.70 -8.48
C GLN A 4 13.13 4.93 -6.99
N LEU A 5 12.98 3.87 -6.19
CA LEU A 5 13.23 3.92 -4.76
C LEU A 5 14.74 4.00 -4.53
N ASN A 6 15.23 5.09 -3.93
CA ASN A 6 16.65 5.25 -3.59
C ASN A 6 16.82 5.35 -2.08
N LEU A 7 17.29 4.27 -1.48
CA LEU A 7 17.47 4.13 -0.03
C LEU A 7 18.49 5.13 0.54
N ALA A 8 19.53 5.47 -0.21
CA ALA A 8 20.52 6.46 0.25
C ALA A 8 19.90 7.86 0.38
N ARG A 9 19.01 8.23 -0.55
CA ARG A 9 18.32 9.54 -0.50
C ARG A 9 17.35 9.61 0.67
N ILE A 10 16.70 8.50 1.01
CA ILE A 10 15.86 8.37 2.20
C ILE A 10 16.72 8.53 3.48
N GLU A 11 17.85 7.83 3.55
CA GLU A 11 18.75 7.86 4.71
C GLU A 11 19.36 9.25 4.96
N HIS A 12 19.63 10.01 3.90
CA HIS A 12 20.06 11.40 3.97
C HIS A 12 18.92 12.42 4.15
N GLY A 13 17.67 11.98 4.30
CA GLY A 13 16.51 12.85 4.49
C GLY A 13 16.13 13.70 3.25
N GLN A 14 16.65 13.35 2.08
CA GLN A 14 16.35 14.05 0.82
C GLN A 14 15.04 13.58 0.19
N ASP A 15 14.51 12.43 0.62
CA ASP A 15 13.27 11.85 0.13
C ASP A 15 12.36 11.53 1.31
N THR A 16 11.24 12.23 1.39
CA THR A 16 10.25 12.12 2.48
C THR A 16 9.00 11.36 2.06
N ARG A 17 9.04 10.72 0.89
CA ARG A 17 7.92 9.98 0.31
C ARG A 17 7.67 8.68 1.07
N THR A 18 6.42 8.46 1.46
CA THR A 18 5.98 7.29 2.25
C THR A 18 5.10 6.31 1.47
N THR A 19 4.59 6.71 0.30
CA THR A 19 3.74 5.87 -0.54
C THR A 19 4.54 5.15 -1.61
N VAL A 20 4.43 3.82 -1.64
CA VAL A 20 5.10 2.95 -2.62
C VAL A 20 4.11 2.05 -3.35
N MET A 21 4.49 1.73 -4.58
CA MET A 21 3.90 0.67 -5.39
C MET A 21 4.76 -0.58 -5.22
N ILE A 22 4.24 -1.58 -4.53
CA ILE A 22 4.83 -2.91 -4.47
C ILE A 22 4.43 -3.65 -5.74
N LYS A 23 5.43 -4.16 -6.47
CA LYS A 23 5.29 -4.81 -7.76
C LYS A 23 5.70 -6.28 -7.68
N ASN A 24 5.31 -7.00 -8.73
CA ASN A 24 5.59 -8.41 -8.91
C ASN A 24 5.02 -9.30 -7.80
N ILE A 25 3.82 -8.95 -7.31
CA ILE A 25 3.09 -9.75 -6.33
C ILE A 25 2.59 -11.03 -7.01
N PRO A 26 2.73 -12.22 -6.39
CA PRO A 26 2.10 -13.44 -6.88
C PRO A 26 0.57 -13.32 -6.96
N ASN A 27 -0.01 -13.67 -8.11
CA ASN A 27 -1.42 -13.37 -8.43
C ASN A 27 -2.45 -14.07 -7.52
N ARG A 28 -2.01 -15.07 -6.74
CA ARG A 28 -2.85 -15.83 -5.80
C ARG A 28 -2.88 -15.22 -4.39
N ILE A 29 -2.00 -14.26 -4.10
CA ILE A 29 -1.94 -13.60 -2.80
C ILE A 29 -3.18 -12.73 -2.59
N SER A 30 -3.79 -12.88 -1.43
CA SER A 30 -4.86 -12.04 -0.91
C SER A 30 -4.32 -10.79 -0.23
N ASP A 31 -5.18 -9.79 -0.10
CA ASP A 31 -4.96 -8.58 0.68
C ASP A 31 -4.57 -8.88 2.15
N LYS A 32 -5.10 -9.95 2.74
CA LYS A 32 -4.75 -10.42 4.09
C LYS A 32 -3.36 -11.04 4.16
N GLU A 33 -2.99 -11.88 3.20
CA GLU A 33 -1.65 -12.47 3.14
C GLU A 33 -0.57 -11.42 2.88
N LEU A 34 -0.86 -10.45 2.00
CA LEU A 34 0.04 -9.31 1.76
C LEU A 34 0.20 -8.47 3.02
N MET A 35 -0.89 -8.19 3.75
CA MET A 35 -0.82 -7.49 5.03
C MET A 35 0.03 -8.26 6.05
N ALA A 36 -0.19 -9.56 6.20
CA ALA A 36 0.63 -10.40 7.09
C ALA A 36 2.11 -10.41 6.69
N HIS A 37 2.42 -10.38 5.38
CA HIS A 37 3.79 -10.26 4.88
C HIS A 37 4.45 -8.96 5.35
N ILE A 38 3.71 -7.84 5.29
CA ILE A 38 4.20 -6.54 5.71
C ILE A 38 4.32 -6.50 7.24
N ASP A 39 3.33 -7.00 7.97
CA ASP A 39 3.32 -7.01 9.44
C ASP A 39 4.45 -7.84 10.05
N ASN A 40 4.94 -8.88 9.35
CA ASN A 40 6.10 -9.66 9.79
C ASN A 40 7.39 -8.85 9.86
N VAL A 41 7.49 -7.73 9.12
CA VAL A 41 8.66 -6.86 9.09
C VAL A 41 8.37 -5.54 9.81
N CYS A 42 7.24 -4.93 9.50
CA CYS A 42 6.83 -3.61 10.01
C CYS A 42 5.40 -3.68 10.59
N PRO A 43 5.22 -4.26 11.79
CA PRO A 43 3.89 -4.48 12.37
C PRO A 43 3.18 -3.16 12.67
N ARG A 44 1.96 -2.98 12.14
CA ARG A 44 1.13 -1.77 12.37
C ARG A 44 1.81 -0.46 11.94
N LYS A 45 2.68 -0.52 10.92
CA LYS A 45 3.43 0.64 10.40
C LYS A 45 2.90 1.17 9.06
N ILE A 46 1.71 0.72 8.66
CA ILE A 46 1.04 1.17 7.45
C ILE A 46 -0.30 1.80 7.81
N ASP A 47 -0.70 2.82 7.07
CA ASP A 47 -2.00 3.49 7.19
C ASP A 47 -2.86 3.35 5.93
N PHE A 48 -2.30 2.80 4.84
CA PHE A 48 -3.03 2.50 3.62
C PHE A 48 -2.51 1.24 2.94
N LEU A 49 -3.43 0.38 2.51
CA LEU A 49 -3.14 -0.80 1.69
C LEU A 49 -4.21 -0.98 0.63
N TYR A 50 -3.81 -1.04 -0.63
CA TYR A 50 -4.70 -1.38 -1.74
C TYR A 50 -4.05 -2.39 -2.67
N LEU A 51 -4.52 -3.63 -2.61
CA LEU A 51 -4.17 -4.68 -3.56
C LEU A 51 -5.08 -4.59 -4.77
N ARG A 52 -4.51 -4.33 -5.95
CA ARG A 52 -5.30 -4.23 -7.16
C ARG A 52 -5.77 -5.62 -7.59
N MET A 53 -7.07 -5.77 -7.76
CA MET A 53 -7.69 -6.98 -8.32
C MET A 53 -8.02 -6.80 -9.80
N ASP A 54 -7.80 -7.86 -10.57
CA ASP A 54 -8.32 -8.01 -11.93
C ASP A 54 -9.72 -8.62 -11.86
N PHE A 55 -10.74 -7.82 -12.19
CA PHE A 55 -12.14 -8.23 -12.13
C PHE A 55 -12.49 -9.37 -13.07
N ARG A 56 -11.74 -9.56 -14.15
CA ARG A 56 -12.02 -10.62 -15.13
C ARG A 56 -11.57 -11.98 -14.61
N THR A 57 -10.43 -12.01 -13.91
CA THR A 57 -9.82 -13.27 -13.45
C THR A 57 -10.04 -13.56 -11.97
N GLY A 58 -10.51 -12.57 -11.20
CA GLY A 58 -10.67 -12.66 -9.74
C GLY A 58 -9.34 -12.78 -8.99
N ARG A 59 -8.21 -12.50 -9.66
CA ARG A 59 -6.84 -12.58 -9.11
C ARG A 59 -6.27 -11.18 -8.96
N ASN A 60 -5.19 -11.04 -8.18
CA ASN A 60 -4.53 -9.74 -8.12
C ASN A 60 -3.78 -9.43 -9.42
N ALA A 61 -3.66 -8.13 -9.73
CA ALA A 61 -3.00 -7.62 -10.93
C ALA A 61 -1.45 -7.64 -10.84
N GLY A 62 -0.89 -8.19 -9.76
CA GLY A 62 0.55 -8.27 -9.53
C GLY A 62 1.17 -7.02 -8.91
N TYR A 63 0.35 -6.07 -8.43
CA TYR A 63 0.83 -4.90 -7.71
C TYR A 63 -0.15 -4.42 -6.63
N ALA A 64 0.39 -3.71 -5.66
CA ALA A 64 -0.35 -3.07 -4.58
C ALA A 64 0.23 -1.69 -4.28
N PHE A 65 -0.61 -0.82 -3.74
CA PHE A 65 -0.20 0.47 -3.19
C PHE A 65 -0.20 0.38 -1.67
N VAL A 66 0.89 0.82 -1.06
CA VAL A 66 1.08 0.80 0.39
C VAL A 66 1.61 2.17 0.81
N ASN A 67 1.00 2.74 1.84
CA ASN A 67 1.54 3.91 2.50
C ASN A 67 2.04 3.53 3.88
N PHE A 68 3.29 3.88 4.15
CA PHE A 68 3.91 3.72 5.46
C PHE A 68 3.66 4.96 6.30
N ILE A 69 3.53 4.78 7.62
CA ILE A 69 3.32 5.90 8.55
C ILE A 69 4.57 6.79 8.58
N THR A 70 5.75 6.17 8.55
CA THR A 70 7.03 6.89 8.54
C THR A 70 7.93 6.43 7.41
N VAL A 71 8.81 7.33 6.98
CA VAL A 71 9.83 7.04 5.97
C VAL A 71 10.84 6.01 6.50
N GLN A 72 11.11 6.00 7.81
CA GLN A 72 11.96 4.98 8.42
C GLN A 72 11.36 3.57 8.32
N ASP A 73 10.05 3.43 8.53
CA ASP A 73 9.36 2.14 8.42
C ASP A 73 9.41 1.61 6.97
N LEU A 74 9.22 2.50 5.99
CA LEU A 74 9.40 2.19 4.57
C LEU A 74 10.84 1.75 4.26
N MET A 75 11.83 2.45 4.80
CA MET A 75 13.24 2.10 4.60
C MET A 75 13.55 0.73 5.22
N HIS A 76 13.02 0.44 6.41
CA HIS A 76 13.20 -0.85 7.07
C HIS A 76 12.61 -1.99 6.22
N PHE A 77 11.38 -1.80 5.74
CA PHE A 77 10.71 -2.76 4.85
C PHE A 77 11.49 -2.97 3.55
N ALA A 78 11.93 -1.88 2.92
CA ALA A 78 12.69 -1.95 1.67
C ALA A 78 14.06 -2.63 1.87
N LYS A 79 14.80 -2.33 2.93
CA LYS A 79 16.07 -3.03 3.22
C LYS A 79 15.87 -4.53 3.46
N ALA A 80 14.75 -4.94 4.05
CA ALA A 80 14.46 -6.34 4.35
C ALA A 80 13.89 -7.13 3.17
N LYS A 81 13.12 -6.50 2.27
CA LYS A 81 12.31 -7.23 1.27
C LYS A 81 12.60 -6.86 -0.18
N LEU A 82 13.24 -5.74 -0.45
CA LEU A 82 13.54 -5.35 -1.83
C LEU A 82 14.53 -6.35 -2.45
N GLY A 83 14.15 -6.96 -3.57
CA GLY A 83 15.00 -7.95 -4.24
C GLY A 83 14.91 -9.36 -3.65
N GLU A 84 14.11 -9.59 -2.60
CA GLU A 84 13.84 -10.93 -2.09
C GLU A 84 12.74 -11.63 -2.89
N LYS A 85 12.81 -12.97 -2.94
CA LYS A 85 11.69 -13.79 -3.44
C LYS A 85 10.53 -13.74 -2.45
N TRP A 86 9.30 -13.77 -2.95
CA TRP A 86 8.12 -13.71 -2.09
C TRP A 86 8.03 -14.88 -1.10
N ASN A 87 8.60 -16.04 -1.42
CA ASN A 87 8.70 -17.25 -0.57
C ASN A 87 7.38 -17.75 0.07
N MET A 88 6.23 -17.20 -0.33
CA MET A 88 4.90 -17.52 0.22
C MET A 88 4.12 -18.52 -0.64
N VAL A 89 4.53 -18.69 -1.90
CA VAL A 89 3.97 -19.59 -2.89
C VAL A 89 5.13 -20.15 -3.71
N LEU A 90 4.90 -21.21 -4.51
CA LEU A 90 5.82 -21.72 -5.55
C LEU A 90 6.04 -20.67 -6.68
N SER A 91 6.33 -19.44 -6.31
CA SER A 91 6.52 -18.30 -7.19
C SER A 91 7.96 -17.85 -7.07
N GLU A 92 8.64 -17.86 -8.20
CA GLU A 92 10.00 -17.34 -8.34
C GLU A 92 10.03 -15.81 -8.45
N LYS A 93 8.86 -15.16 -8.31
CA LYS A 93 8.74 -13.71 -8.38
C LYS A 93 9.57 -13.07 -7.28
N VAL A 94 10.31 -12.04 -7.68
CA VAL A 94 11.13 -11.19 -6.83
C VAL A 94 10.37 -9.91 -6.53
N LEU A 95 10.28 -9.54 -5.25
CA LEU A 95 9.61 -8.34 -4.80
C LEU A 95 10.36 -7.10 -5.32
N GLN A 96 9.61 -6.24 -5.99
CA GLN A 96 10.10 -4.94 -6.45
C GLN A 96 9.26 -3.82 -5.84
N MET A 97 9.89 -2.67 -5.59
CA MET A 97 9.20 -1.48 -5.11
C MET A 97 9.62 -0.26 -5.92
N SER A 98 8.67 0.62 -6.17
CA SER A 98 8.92 1.96 -6.69
C SER A 98 8.04 2.95 -5.94
N TYR A 99 8.42 4.22 -5.91
CA TYR A 99 7.51 5.25 -5.44
C TYR A 99 6.22 5.22 -6.27
N ALA A 100 5.09 5.41 -5.59
CA ALA A 100 3.83 5.62 -6.27
C ALA A 100 3.83 7.02 -6.92
N ASP A 101 3.16 7.16 -8.07
CA ASP A 101 2.94 8.47 -8.68
C ASP A 101 2.14 9.40 -7.75
N TYR A 102 1.29 8.79 -6.91
CA TYR A 102 0.52 9.44 -5.86
C TYR A 102 1.24 9.29 -4.53
N GLN A 103 1.64 10.40 -3.93
CA GLN A 103 2.42 10.43 -2.69
C GLN A 103 1.62 10.83 -1.44
N SER A 104 0.32 11.00 -1.60
CA SER A 104 -0.57 11.22 -0.47
C SER A 104 -1.63 10.13 -0.44
N ILE A 105 -1.93 9.65 0.76
CA ILE A 105 -3.08 8.78 1.01
C ILE A 105 -4.33 9.36 0.38
N TYR A 106 -4.50 10.69 0.40
CA TYR A 106 -5.64 11.38 -0.16
C TYR A 106 -5.73 11.31 -1.69
N SER A 107 -4.63 11.58 -2.40
CA SER A 107 -4.61 11.51 -3.87
C SER A 107 -4.76 10.08 -4.36
N ALA A 108 -4.10 9.13 -3.69
CA ALA A 108 -4.31 7.71 -3.93
C ALA A 108 -5.79 7.36 -3.68
N PHE A 109 -6.33 7.74 -2.53
CA PHE A 109 -7.70 7.49 -2.15
C PHE A 109 -8.71 8.07 -3.13
N ILE A 110 -8.58 9.32 -3.57
CA ILE A 110 -9.49 9.95 -4.55
C ILE A 110 -9.45 9.22 -5.89
N GLU A 111 -8.27 8.89 -6.39
CA GLU A 111 -8.08 8.13 -7.63
C GLU A 111 -8.75 6.75 -7.52
N PHE A 112 -8.51 6.04 -6.42
CA PHE A 112 -9.07 4.72 -6.17
C PHE A 112 -10.57 4.77 -5.85
N PHE A 113 -11.04 5.81 -5.17
CA PHE A 113 -12.45 6.05 -4.87
C PHE A 113 -13.24 6.27 -6.17
N HIS A 114 -12.76 7.15 -7.05
CA HIS A 114 -13.35 7.35 -8.38
C HIS A 114 -13.37 6.07 -9.22
N TRP A 115 -12.32 5.25 -9.15
CA TRP A 115 -12.28 3.96 -9.84
C TRP A 115 -13.24 2.93 -9.20
N SER A 116 -13.37 2.95 -7.88
CA SER A 116 -14.21 2.05 -7.10
C SER A 116 -15.70 2.35 -7.21
N HIS A 117 -16.09 3.61 -7.32
CA HIS A 117 -17.48 4.01 -7.49
C HIS A 117 -18.01 3.67 -8.90
N ARG A 118 -17.12 3.52 -9.89
CA ARG A 118 -17.48 3.05 -11.24
C ARG A 118 -17.53 1.52 -11.39
N CYS A 119 -16.84 0.75 -10.54
CA CYS A 119 -16.67 -0.71 -10.77
C CYS A 119 -16.65 -1.64 -9.53
N ILE A 120 -16.38 -1.15 -8.31
CA ILE A 120 -16.02 -1.96 -7.12
C ILE A 120 -17.13 -2.00 -6.06
N MET A 121 -17.99 -0.99 -5.96
CA MET A 121 -18.94 -0.87 -4.83
C MET A 121 -19.97 -2.00 -4.74
N ASP A 122 -20.13 -2.81 -5.80
CA ASP A 122 -21.06 -3.94 -5.83
C ASP A 122 -20.38 -5.33 -5.72
N LYS A 123 -19.03 -5.38 -5.66
CA LYS A 123 -18.27 -6.63 -5.70
C LYS A 123 -17.23 -6.71 -4.59
N GLN A 124 -17.66 -7.31 -3.48
CA GLN A 124 -16.87 -7.89 -2.39
C GLN A 124 -15.94 -6.94 -1.61
N LEU A 125 -16.25 -6.75 -0.31
CA LEU A 125 -15.51 -5.90 0.63
C LEU A 125 -13.98 -6.11 0.64
N SER A 126 -13.51 -7.32 0.30
CA SER A 126 -12.08 -7.66 0.25
C SER A 126 -11.31 -7.01 -0.91
N TRP A 127 -11.98 -6.42 -1.89
CA TRP A 127 -11.34 -5.74 -3.02
C TRP A 127 -11.20 -4.23 -2.82
N GLN A 128 -11.71 -3.72 -1.70
CA GLN A 128 -11.64 -2.31 -1.37
C GLN A 128 -10.27 -1.93 -0.78
N PRO A 129 -9.82 -0.68 -0.98
CA PRO A 129 -8.70 -0.15 -0.24
C PRO A 129 -8.94 -0.24 1.27
N LYS A 130 -7.90 -0.59 2.02
CA LYS A 130 -7.92 -0.62 3.48
C LYS A 130 -7.19 0.60 4.01
N ILE A 131 -7.78 1.25 5.00
CA ILE A 131 -7.20 2.37 5.71
C ILE A 131 -6.97 1.94 7.15
N PHE A 132 -5.91 2.45 7.77
CA PHE A 132 -5.60 2.24 9.17
C PHE A 132 -5.33 3.58 9.84
N TYR A 133 -5.56 3.64 11.15
CA TYR A 133 -5.21 4.83 11.91
C TYR A 133 -3.70 5.06 11.86
N SER A 134 -3.29 6.26 11.44
CA SER A 134 -1.89 6.65 11.33
C SER A 134 -1.27 7.05 12.68
N ASP A 135 -2.09 7.46 13.66
CA ASP A 135 -1.63 7.98 14.95
C ASP A 135 -2.63 7.65 16.08
N GLY A 136 -2.16 7.80 17.32
CA GLY A 136 -2.94 7.63 18.54
C GLY A 136 -3.03 6.18 19.04
N PRO A 137 -3.86 5.91 20.07
CA PRO A 137 -3.94 4.59 20.72
C PRO A 137 -4.46 3.48 19.80
N LYS A 138 -5.02 3.85 18.64
CA LYS A 138 -5.54 2.94 17.63
C LYS A 138 -4.60 2.75 16.44
N GLN A 139 -3.37 3.27 16.48
CA GLN A 139 -2.43 3.20 15.37
C GLN A 139 -2.29 1.78 14.80
N GLY A 140 -2.44 1.67 13.48
CA GLY A 140 -2.40 0.43 12.70
C GLY A 140 -3.63 -0.46 12.85
N LEU A 141 -4.68 -0.05 13.56
CA LEU A 141 -5.98 -0.72 13.53
C LEU A 141 -6.79 -0.29 12.30
N PRO A 142 -7.64 -1.17 11.73
CA PRO A 142 -8.46 -0.84 10.57
C PRO A 142 -9.40 0.33 10.89
N GLU A 143 -9.35 1.36 10.05
CA GLU A 143 -10.24 2.52 10.08
C GLU A 143 -11.37 2.30 9.05
N PRO A 144 -12.64 2.55 9.40
CA PRO A 144 -13.73 2.45 8.44
C PRO A 144 -13.51 3.41 7.28
N PHE A 145 -13.87 2.98 6.08
CA PHE A 145 -13.74 3.78 4.88
C PHE A 145 -14.53 5.10 5.04
N PRO A 146 -13.92 6.27 4.77
CA PRO A 146 -14.59 7.53 5.01
C PRO A 146 -15.72 7.75 4.00
N GLU A 147 -16.86 8.23 4.50
CA GLU A 147 -17.99 8.64 3.67
C GLU A 147 -17.58 9.72 2.65
N PRO A 148 -18.20 9.77 1.45
CA PRO A 148 -17.84 10.70 0.37
C PRO A 148 -17.79 12.17 0.81
N THR A 149 -18.59 12.54 1.81
CA THR A 149 -18.69 13.88 2.36
C THR A 149 -17.47 14.30 3.20
N ARG A 150 -16.68 13.34 3.69
CA ARG A 150 -15.47 13.56 4.50
C ARG A 150 -14.18 13.68 3.70
N LEU A 151 -14.25 13.61 2.36
CA LEU A 151 -13.09 13.83 1.48
C LEU A 151 -12.40 15.17 1.77
N ARG A 152 -13.16 16.24 2.04
CA ARG A 152 -12.56 17.55 2.38
C ARG A 152 -11.83 17.60 3.73
N ALA A 153 -12.01 16.59 4.58
CA ALA A 153 -11.51 16.54 5.96
C ALA A 153 -10.30 15.62 6.16
N TYR A 154 -9.67 15.13 5.09
CA TYR A 154 -8.31 14.58 5.13
C TYR A 154 -7.33 15.69 4.77
N PRO A 155 -6.99 16.61 5.70
CA PRO A 155 -5.85 17.47 5.48
C PRO A 155 -4.64 16.55 5.33
N GLY A 156 -3.76 16.86 4.37
CA GLY A 156 -2.54 16.11 4.14
C GLY A 156 -1.86 15.80 5.46
N ARG A 157 -2.01 14.55 5.93
CA ARG A 157 -1.30 14.03 7.08
C ARG A 157 0.17 14.01 6.63
N LYS A 158 0.93 14.93 7.20
CA LYS A 158 2.37 15.08 6.97
C LYS A 158 3.11 13.84 7.45
#